data_AF-I3S7L1-F1
#
_entry.id   AF-I3S7L1-F1
#
_cell.length_a   1.000
_cell.length_b   1.000
_cell.length_c   1.000
_cell.angle_alpha   90.00
_cell.angle_beta   90.00
_cell.angle_gamma   90.00
#
_symmetry.space_group_name_H-M   'P 1'
#
loop_
_entity.id
_entity.type
_entity.pdbx_description
1 polymer ?
#
loop_
_entity_poly.entity_id
_entity_poly.type
_entity_poly.pdbx_seq_one_letter_code
_entity_poly.pdbx_strand_id
1 'polypeptide(L)'
;MLEVGNGGMTKNEYIVHFSLWAISKAPLLLGCDVRNVTKETLEIVSNKEVIAVNQDSLGVQAKKVRMEGDAEIWAGPLSGYRVAVVLLNKGTQKHIDITANWDDIGIPPKTVVQARDLWEHKTLKTPFVNKLRATVESHACKMFVLKPVA
;
A
#
# COMPACT_ATOMS: atom_id res chain seq x y z
N MET A 1 -11.14 11.65 -8.65
CA MET A 1 -12.07 10.51 -8.52
C MET A 1 -11.28 9.24 -8.80
N LEU A 2 -11.80 8.06 -8.45
CA LEU A 2 -11.15 6.79 -8.75
C LEU A 2 -11.46 6.37 -10.19
N GLU A 3 -10.42 6.12 -10.99
CA GLU A 3 -10.53 5.69 -12.40
C GLU A 3 -10.62 4.17 -12.56
N VAL A 4 -10.69 3.44 -11.45
CA VAL A 4 -10.68 1.97 -11.43
C VAL A 4 -11.89 1.43 -12.20
N GLY A 5 -11.61 0.72 -13.29
CA GLY A 5 -12.63 0.13 -14.17
C GLY A 5 -12.94 0.91 -15.45
N ASN A 6 -12.28 2.06 -15.70
CA ASN A 6 -12.50 2.87 -16.91
C ASN A 6 -11.68 2.42 -18.15
N GLY A 7 -10.85 1.38 -18.04
CA GLY A 7 -10.13 0.75 -19.15
C GLY A 7 -8.81 1.40 -19.60
N GLY A 8 -8.39 2.50 -18.96
CA GLY A 8 -7.16 3.23 -19.32
C GLY A 8 -5.88 2.79 -18.59
N MET A 9 -5.96 1.78 -17.72
CA MET A 9 -4.84 1.30 -16.89
C MET A 9 -4.89 -0.22 -16.77
N THR A 10 -3.73 -0.82 -16.53
CA THR A 10 -3.60 -2.24 -16.16
C THR A 10 -4.10 -2.51 -14.73
N LYS A 11 -4.33 -3.78 -14.39
CA LYS A 11 -4.69 -4.19 -13.02
C LYS A 11 -3.71 -3.64 -11.97
N ASN A 12 -2.41 -3.76 -12.22
CA ASN A 12 -1.37 -3.30 -11.30
C ASN A 12 -1.43 -1.79 -11.10
N GLU A 13 -1.62 -1.03 -12.17
CA GLU A 13 -1.75 0.43 -12.11
C GLU A 13 -3.02 0.85 -11.35
N TYR A 14 -4.12 0.12 -11.49
CA TYR A 14 -5.31 0.36 -10.67
C TYR A 14 -5.10 0.05 -9.19
N ILE A 15 -4.36 -1.02 -8.88
CA ILE A 15 -3.94 -1.36 -7.51
C ILE A 15 -3.07 -0.24 -6.94
N VAL A 16 -2.11 0.29 -7.70
CA VAL A 16 -1.29 1.44 -7.31
C VAL A 16 -2.16 2.67 -7.05
N HIS A 17 -3.03 3.02 -7.99
CA HIS A 17 -3.92 4.16 -7.88
C HIS A 17 -4.79 4.08 -6.61
N PHE A 18 -5.44 2.94 -6.38
CA PHE A 18 -6.28 2.73 -5.20
C PHE A 18 -5.47 2.75 -3.90
N SER A 19 -4.29 2.13 -3.88
CA SER A 19 -3.39 2.11 -2.71
C SER A 19 -2.91 3.51 -2.33
N LEU A 20 -2.50 4.32 -3.32
CA LEU A 20 -2.05 5.69 -3.09
C LEU A 20 -3.18 6.60 -2.63
N TRP A 21 -4.39 6.46 -3.19
CA TRP A 21 -5.57 7.18 -2.70
C TRP A 21 -5.91 6.79 -1.26
N ALA A 22 -5.89 5.48 -0.96
CA ALA A 22 -6.21 4.97 0.36
C ALA A 22 -5.22 5.45 1.41
N ILE A 23 -3.91 5.27 1.18
CA ILE A 23 -2.87 5.68 2.13
C ILE A 23 -2.79 7.20 2.30
N SER A 24 -3.21 7.96 1.28
CA SER A 24 -3.27 9.42 1.33
C SER A 24 -4.51 9.96 2.07
N LYS A 25 -5.40 9.09 2.57
CA LYS A 25 -6.70 9.47 3.16
C LYS A 25 -7.56 10.29 2.19
N ALA A 26 -7.38 10.09 0.88
CA ALA A 26 -8.18 10.77 -0.12
C ALA A 26 -9.60 10.19 -0.14
N PRO A 27 -10.62 10.97 -0.55
CA PRO A 27 -11.96 10.45 -0.78
C PRO A 27 -11.95 9.32 -1.82
N LEU A 28 -12.47 8.15 -1.45
CA LEU A 28 -12.61 6.99 -2.34
C LEU A 28 -13.93 7.05 -3.13
N LEU A 29 -14.05 8.06 -3.99
CA LEU A 29 -15.24 8.27 -4.83
C LEU A 29 -15.10 7.52 -6.15
N LEU A 30 -15.96 6.51 -6.38
CA LEU A 30 -15.97 5.71 -7.61
C LEU A 30 -16.42 6.56 -8.80
N GLY A 31 -15.60 6.61 -9.85
CA GLY A 31 -15.88 7.33 -11.10
C GLY A 31 -16.22 6.43 -12.29
N CYS A 32 -16.60 5.18 -12.05
CA CYS A 32 -16.86 4.17 -13.08
C CYS A 32 -18.34 3.71 -13.12
N ASP A 33 -18.74 2.98 -14.16
CA ASP A 33 -20.10 2.44 -14.29
C ASP A 33 -20.34 1.27 -13.33
N VAL A 34 -20.90 1.57 -12.17
CA VAL A 34 -21.22 0.59 -11.12
C VAL A 34 -22.22 -0.49 -11.54
N ARG A 35 -22.97 -0.31 -12.63
CA ARG A 35 -23.94 -1.30 -13.13
C ARG A 35 -23.25 -2.44 -13.87
N ASN A 36 -22.05 -2.20 -14.39
CA ASN A 36 -21.29 -3.15 -15.19
C ASN A 36 -19.83 -3.25 -14.70
N VAL A 37 -19.67 -3.42 -13.39
CA VAL A 37 -18.36 -3.60 -12.77
C VAL A 37 -17.84 -5.01 -13.05
N THR A 38 -16.61 -5.09 -13.56
CA THR A 38 -15.91 -6.38 -13.73
C THR A 38 -15.53 -6.96 -12.36
N LYS A 39 -15.32 -8.28 -12.29
CA LYS A 39 -14.85 -8.93 -11.06
C LYS A 39 -13.52 -8.37 -10.56
N GLU A 40 -12.62 -8.04 -11.49
CA GLU A 40 -11.32 -7.43 -11.16
C GLU A 40 -11.48 -6.03 -10.58
N THR A 41 -12.30 -5.18 -11.20
CA THR A 41 -12.62 -3.85 -10.66
C THR A 41 -13.21 -3.96 -9.26
N LEU A 42 -14.16 -4.89 -9.07
CA LEU A 42 -14.79 -5.11 -7.77
C LEU A 42 -13.78 -5.57 -6.71
N GLU A 43 -12.89 -6.50 -7.05
CA GLU A 43 -11.81 -6.97 -6.18
C GLU A 43 -10.96 -5.80 -5.65
N ILE A 44 -10.63 -4.84 -6.52
CA ILE A 44 -9.83 -3.67 -6.15
C ILE A 44 -10.63 -2.73 -5.22
N VAL A 45 -11.81 -2.29 -5.67
CA VAL A 45 -12.55 -1.23 -4.96
C VAL A 45 -13.27 -1.71 -3.69
N SER A 46 -13.42 -3.02 -3.51
CA SER A 46 -14.05 -3.63 -2.34
C SER A 46 -13.04 -4.24 -1.35
N ASN A 47 -11.74 -4.07 -1.56
CA ASN A 47 -10.72 -4.58 -0.64
C ASN A 47 -10.86 -3.91 0.74
N LYS A 48 -11.45 -4.64 1.69
CA LYS A 48 -11.75 -4.16 3.04
C LYS A 48 -10.51 -3.74 3.82
N GLU A 49 -9.36 -4.35 3.57
CA GLU A 49 -8.13 -4.05 4.30
C GLU A 49 -7.53 -2.71 3.84
N VAL A 50 -7.53 -2.47 2.53
CA VAL A 50 -7.08 -1.19 1.97
C VAL A 50 -8.06 -0.06 2.32
N ILE A 51 -9.36 -0.33 2.28
CA ILE A 51 -10.40 0.61 2.76
C ILE A 51 -10.20 0.90 4.25
N ALA A 52 -9.90 -0.10 5.09
CA ALA A 52 -9.63 0.12 6.51
C ALA A 52 -8.40 0.99 6.75
N VAL A 53 -7.38 0.95 5.87
CA VAL A 53 -6.30 1.93 5.91
C VAL A 53 -6.82 3.33 5.61
N ASN A 54 -7.64 3.53 4.58
CA ASN A 54 -8.22 4.85 4.29
C ASN A 54 -9.09 5.37 5.43
N GLN A 55 -9.91 4.51 6.03
CA GLN A 55 -10.90 4.82 7.06
C GLN A 55 -10.35 4.73 8.50
N ASP A 56 -9.05 4.52 8.67
CA ASP A 56 -8.45 4.42 10.00
C ASP A 56 -8.71 5.70 10.81
N SER A 57 -9.15 5.52 12.06
CA SER A 57 -9.65 6.60 12.93
C SER A 57 -8.60 7.65 13.29
N LEU A 58 -7.31 7.35 13.12
CA LEU A 58 -6.26 8.34 13.33
C LEU A 58 -6.30 9.44 12.25
N GLY A 59 -6.82 9.14 11.05
CA GLY A 59 -7.02 10.14 9.99
C GLY A 59 -5.75 10.78 9.43
N VAL A 60 -4.56 10.28 9.79
CA VAL A 60 -3.29 10.87 9.37
C VAL A 60 -2.89 10.39 7.98
N GLN A 61 -2.70 11.34 7.07
CA GLN A 61 -2.19 11.09 5.72
C GLN A 61 -0.74 10.59 5.76
N ALA A 62 -0.45 9.52 5.01
CA ALA A 62 0.91 9.05 4.79
C ALA A 62 1.72 10.01 3.91
N LYS A 63 3.04 9.99 4.08
CA LYS A 63 3.97 10.79 3.28
C LYS A 63 4.82 9.88 2.41
N LYS A 64 5.30 10.40 1.29
CA LYS A 64 6.43 9.80 0.58
C LYS A 64 7.68 10.02 1.41
N VAL A 65 8.15 8.98 2.09
CA VAL A 65 9.27 9.06 3.03
C VAL A 65 10.63 8.87 2.35
N ARG A 66 10.67 8.16 1.22
CA ARG A 66 11.87 7.96 0.41
C ARG A 66 11.53 7.78 -1.06
N MET A 67 12.45 8.19 -1.93
CA MET A 67 12.38 7.98 -3.38
C MET A 67 13.79 7.75 -3.92
N GLU A 68 13.99 6.68 -4.68
CA GLU A 68 15.26 6.30 -5.29
C GLU A 68 15.02 5.84 -6.73
N GLY A 69 15.33 6.72 -7.69
CA GLY A 69 14.95 6.50 -9.09
C GLY A 69 13.44 6.31 -9.20
N ASP A 70 13.03 5.14 -9.69
CA ASP A 70 11.63 4.75 -9.88
C ASP A 70 10.99 4.09 -8.64
N ALA A 71 11.76 3.80 -7.60
CA ALA A 71 11.25 3.26 -6.35
C ALA A 71 10.73 4.39 -5.45
N GLU A 72 9.49 4.26 -4.96
CA GLU A 72 8.92 5.15 -3.95
C GLU A 72 8.48 4.35 -2.73
N ILE A 73 8.69 4.95 -1.55
CA ILE A 73 8.24 4.42 -0.27
C ILE A 73 7.32 5.45 0.36
N TRP A 74 6.08 5.03 0.61
CA TRP A 74 5.08 5.83 1.30
C TRP A 74 4.77 5.19 2.66
N ALA A 75 4.74 5.99 3.71
CA ALA A 75 4.42 5.48 5.05
C ALA A 75 3.65 6.49 5.89
N GLY A 76 2.79 5.99 6.75
CA GLY A 76 2.01 6.81 7.68
C GLY A 76 1.50 5.99 8.87
N PRO A 77 1.37 6.62 10.05
CA PRO A 77 0.86 5.95 11.24
C PRO A 77 -0.64 5.64 11.08
N LEU A 78 -1.07 4.57 11.71
CA LEU A 78 -2.45 4.18 11.90
C LEU A 78 -2.76 4.06 13.40
N SER A 79 -4.03 3.97 13.74
CA SER A 79 -4.49 3.69 15.10
C SER A 79 -3.88 2.40 15.67
N GLY A 80 -3.62 2.38 16.98
CA GLY A 80 -3.05 1.21 17.65
C GLY A 80 -1.57 0.95 17.34
N TYR A 81 -0.78 2.01 17.13
CA TYR A 81 0.67 1.95 16.87
C TYR A 81 1.07 1.13 15.63
N ARG A 82 0.14 0.97 14.69
CA ARG A 82 0.40 0.33 13.40
C ARG A 82 0.94 1.36 12.42
N VAL A 83 1.62 0.89 11.38
CA VAL A 83 2.12 1.73 10.28
C VAL A 83 1.67 1.14 8.95
N ALA A 84 1.04 1.96 8.11
CA ALA A 84 0.77 1.61 6.72
C ALA A 84 2.02 1.92 5.88
N VAL A 85 2.40 1.01 4.99
CA VAL A 85 3.52 1.19 4.06
C VAL A 85 3.09 0.79 2.66
N VAL A 86 3.41 1.61 1.66
CA VAL A 86 3.32 1.27 0.23
C VAL A 86 4.72 1.32 -0.36
N LEU A 87 5.13 0.22 -1.00
CA LEU A 87 6.35 0.10 -1.79
C LEU A 87 5.95 0.11 -3.26
N LEU A 88 6.33 1.15 -3.99
CA LEU A 88 5.86 1.42 -5.35
C LEU A 88 7.03 1.40 -6.34
N ASN A 89 6.90 0.63 -7.41
CA ASN A 89 7.75 0.72 -8.58
C ASN A 89 7.01 1.50 -9.68
N LYS A 90 7.46 2.72 -9.98
CA LYS A 90 6.92 3.55 -11.07
C LYS A 90 7.56 3.29 -12.43
N GLY A 91 8.65 2.54 -12.45
CA GLY A 91 9.49 2.36 -13.62
C GLY A 91 9.03 1.20 -14.47
N THR A 92 9.65 1.11 -15.65
CA THR A 92 9.40 0.07 -16.65
C THR A 92 10.26 -1.18 -16.45
N GLN A 93 11.18 -1.15 -15.48
CA GLN A 93 11.97 -2.33 -15.13
C GLN A 93 11.06 -3.42 -14.60
N LYS A 94 11.20 -4.63 -15.17
CA LYS A 94 10.34 -5.79 -14.91
C LYS A 94 10.03 -5.95 -13.41
N HIS A 95 11.06 -5.95 -12.57
CA HIS A 95 10.91 -5.88 -11.13
C HIS A 95 12.10 -5.14 -10.49
N ILE A 96 11.86 -4.54 -9.33
CA ILE A 96 12.89 -3.95 -8.48
C ILE A 96 12.68 -4.37 -7.03
N ASP A 97 13.77 -4.41 -6.26
CA ASP A 97 13.69 -4.65 -4.82
C ASP A 97 13.65 -3.32 -4.08
N ILE A 98 12.58 -3.11 -3.31
CA ILE A 98 12.38 -1.90 -2.52
C ILE A 98 12.50 -2.26 -1.04
N THR A 99 13.28 -1.49 -0.29
CA THR A 99 13.51 -1.71 1.15
C THR A 99 13.02 -0.52 1.96
N ALA A 100 12.02 -0.73 2.81
CA ALA A 100 11.63 0.23 3.83
C ALA A 100 12.42 -0.01 5.12
N ASN A 101 13.23 0.96 5.53
CA ASN A 101 13.94 0.92 6.80
C ASN A 101 13.09 1.58 7.89
N TRP A 102 13.22 1.12 9.13
CA TRP A 102 12.38 1.55 10.25
C TRP A 102 12.50 3.05 10.49
N ASP A 103 13.71 3.58 10.34
CA ASP A 103 14.03 5.00 10.46
C ASP A 103 13.30 5.85 9.41
N ASP A 104 13.10 5.33 8.19
CA ASP A 104 12.37 6.04 7.12
C ASP A 104 10.85 6.07 7.41
N ILE A 105 10.30 5.01 8.04
CA ILE A 105 8.85 4.81 8.18
C ILE A 105 8.31 5.11 9.59
N GLY A 106 9.14 5.68 10.47
CA GLY A 106 8.72 6.10 11.81
C GLY A 106 8.48 4.95 12.78
N ILE A 107 9.16 3.82 12.61
CA ILE A 107 9.17 2.72 13.57
C ILE A 107 10.49 2.78 14.36
N PRO A 108 10.50 2.63 15.70
CA PRO A 108 11.74 2.65 16.45
C PRO A 108 12.68 1.49 16.04
N PRO A 109 14.01 1.72 15.93
CA PRO A 109 14.98 0.66 15.67
C PRO A 109 14.82 -0.53 16.60
N LYS A 110 15.14 -1.74 16.12
CA LYS A 110 15.02 -3.02 16.85
C LYS A 110 13.59 -3.45 17.20
N THR A 111 12.57 -2.67 16.88
CA THR A 111 11.17 -3.09 17.03
C THR A 111 10.89 -4.29 16.12
N VAL A 112 10.38 -5.37 16.71
CA VAL A 112 9.89 -6.53 15.97
C VAL A 112 8.49 -6.22 15.48
N VAL A 113 8.23 -6.39 14.18
CA VAL A 113 6.91 -6.14 13.59
C VAL A 113 6.42 -7.34 12.81
N GLN A 114 5.12 -7.59 12.87
CA GLN A 114 4.42 -8.49 11.96
C GLN A 114 3.90 -7.68 10.79
N ALA A 115 4.15 -8.16 9.57
CA ALA A 115 3.72 -7.52 8.33
C ALA A 115 2.51 -8.26 7.73
N ARG A 116 1.48 -7.50 7.37
CA ARG A 116 0.26 -7.98 6.71
C ARG A 116 0.20 -7.39 5.31
N ASP A 117 0.27 -8.21 4.26
CA ASP A 117 0.12 -7.78 2.87
C ASP A 117 -1.36 -7.63 2.53
N LEU A 118 -1.81 -6.41 2.28
CA LEU A 118 -3.25 -6.10 2.15
C LEU A 118 -3.85 -6.56 0.82
N TRP A 119 -3.03 -6.76 -0.21
CA TRP A 119 -3.47 -7.20 -1.52
C TRP A 119 -3.43 -8.72 -1.64
N GLU A 120 -2.43 -9.38 -1.03
CA GLU A 120 -2.38 -10.85 -0.97
C GLU A 120 -3.28 -11.43 0.13
N HIS A 121 -3.91 -10.59 0.95
CA HIS A 121 -4.67 -11.01 2.11
C HIS A 121 -3.93 -12.01 3.02
N LYS A 122 -2.60 -11.85 3.13
CA LYS A 122 -1.73 -12.74 3.90
C LYS A 122 -0.87 -12.03 4.94
N THR A 123 -0.77 -12.62 6.13
CA THR A 123 0.26 -12.26 7.12
C THR A 123 1.56 -12.96 6.77
N LEU A 124 2.67 -12.22 6.70
CA LEU A 124 3.98 -12.80 6.46
C LEU A 124 4.42 -13.60 7.69
N LYS A 125 4.88 -14.84 7.46
CA LYS A 125 5.16 -15.82 8.52
C LYS A 125 6.26 -15.36 9.47
N THR A 126 7.29 -14.72 8.92
CA THR A 126 8.46 -14.28 9.69
C THR A 126 8.27 -12.82 10.08
N PRO A 127 8.39 -12.47 11.38
CA PRO A 127 8.46 -11.08 11.80
C PRO A 127 9.70 -10.38 11.22
N PHE A 128 9.61 -9.07 11.07
CA PHE A 128 10.70 -8.25 10.55
C PHE A 128 11.29 -7.39 11.66
N VAL A 129 12.56 -7.04 11.49
CA VAL A 129 13.31 -6.14 12.38
C VAL A 129 14.16 -5.21 11.51
N ASN A 130 14.18 -3.92 11.85
CA ASN A 130 14.93 -2.82 11.20
C ASN A 130 14.59 -2.51 9.74
N LYS A 131 14.22 -3.50 8.92
CA LYS A 131 13.86 -3.30 7.51
C LYS A 131 12.91 -4.37 6.97
N LEU A 132 12.13 -3.99 5.96
CA LEU A 132 11.25 -4.84 5.18
C LEU A 132 11.62 -4.63 3.72
N ARG A 133 12.01 -5.71 3.05
CA ARG A 133 12.36 -5.71 1.62
C ARG A 133 11.34 -6.53 0.87
N ALA A 134 10.88 -6.02 -0.27
CA ALA A 134 10.03 -6.75 -1.18
C ALA A 134 10.39 -6.46 -2.64
N THR A 135 10.23 -7.48 -3.48
CA THR A 135 10.32 -7.35 -4.94
C THR A 135 8.97 -6.86 -5.47
N VAL A 136 9.01 -5.82 -6.30
CA VAL A 136 7.83 -5.14 -6.85
C VAL A 136 7.96 -5.06 -8.38
N GLU A 137 6.95 -5.59 -9.07
CA GLU A 137 6.88 -5.59 -10.54
C GLU A 137 6.73 -4.16 -11.11
N SER A 138 7.00 -4.00 -12.40
CA SER A 138 6.78 -2.75 -13.15
C SER A 138 5.36 -2.21 -12.94
N HIS A 139 5.26 -0.91 -12.66
CA HIS A 139 4.00 -0.19 -12.42
C HIS A 139 3.09 -0.83 -11.36
N ALA A 140 3.67 -1.56 -10.41
CA ALA A 140 2.95 -2.22 -9.33
C ALA A 140 3.36 -1.65 -7.97
N CYS A 141 2.58 -1.99 -6.95
CA CYS A 141 2.97 -1.75 -5.57
C CYS A 141 2.68 -2.96 -4.69
N LYS A 142 3.36 -3.02 -3.55
CA LYS A 142 2.91 -3.80 -2.40
C LYS A 142 2.48 -2.87 -1.28
N MET A 143 1.39 -3.22 -0.62
CA MET A 143 0.84 -2.45 0.50
C MET A 143 0.80 -3.32 1.74
N PHE A 144 1.40 -2.83 2.82
CA PHE A 144 1.49 -3.52 4.09
C PHE A 144 0.90 -2.72 5.22
N VAL A 145 0.34 -3.41 6.21
CA VAL A 145 0.21 -2.89 7.57
C VAL A 145 1.22 -3.60 8.45
N LEU A 146 2.05 -2.81 9.11
CA LEU A 146 3.05 -3.27 10.07
C LEU A 146 2.50 -3.07 11.48
N LYS A 147 2.51 -4.13 12.28
CA LYS A 147 2.08 -4.11 13.68
C LYS A 147 3.25 -4.53 14.56
N PRO A 148 3.68 -3.70 15.53
CA PRO A 148 4.64 -4.12 16.55
C PRO A 148 4.17 -5.39 17.27
N VAL A 149 5.08 -6.34 17.45
CA VAL A 149 4.90 -7.52 18.28
C VAL A 149 5.49 -7.15 19.65
N ALA A 150 4.63 -7.02 20.65
CA ALA A 150 5.05 -6.84 22.04
C ALA A 150 5.62 -8.14 22.60
#